data_AF-A0A662UM91-F1
#
_entry.id   AF-A0A662UM91-F1
#
_cell.length_a   1.000
_cell.length_b   1.000
_cell.length_c   1.000
_cell.angle_alpha   90.00
_cell.angle_beta   90.00
_cell.angle_gamma   90.00
#
_symmetry.space_group_name_H-M   'P 1'
#
loop_
_entity.id
_entity.type
_entity.pdbx_description
1 polymer ?
#
loop_
_entity_poly.entity_id
_entity_poly.type
_entity_poly.pdbx_seq_one_letter_code
_entity_poly.pdbx_strand_id
1 'polypeptide(L)' 'MGKYVNYSDLASKAPVSWAKHTDPDKYREGLNRIAPPGKRVKEARVTNYGAHTTEKEGKTWLEEWSNAMFE' A
#
# COMPACT_ATOMS: atom_id res chain seq x y z
N MET A 1 21.14 4.94 -9.41
CA MET A 1 21.04 3.51 -9.05
C MET A 1 19.57 3.16 -8.97
N GLY A 2 19.13 2.12 -9.70
CA GLY A 2 17.77 1.62 -9.58
C GLY A 2 17.51 1.12 -8.16
N LYS A 3 16.28 1.29 -7.65
CA LYS A 3 15.89 0.88 -6.29
C LYS A 3 16.08 -0.63 -6.06
N TYR A 4 16.06 -1.43 -7.13
CA TYR A 4 16.24 -2.88 -7.11
C TYR A 4 17.26 -3.29 -8.18
N VAL A 5 18.06 -4.32 -7.89
CA VAL A 5 19.16 -4.77 -8.77
C VAL A 5 18.67 -5.67 -9.90
N ASN A 6 17.63 -6.47 -9.65
CA ASN A 6 16.98 -7.36 -10.62
C ASN A 6 15.56 -7.69 -10.14
N TYR A 7 14.81 -8.47 -10.91
CA TYR A 7 13.43 -8.83 -10.56
C TYR A 7 13.33 -9.64 -9.27
N SER A 8 14.27 -10.55 -8.99
CA SER A 8 14.27 -11.32 -7.72
C SER A 8 14.46 -10.40 -6.50
N ASP A 9 15.30 -9.38 -6.63
CA ASP A 9 15.51 -8.35 -5.62
C ASP A 9 14.25 -7.49 -5.42
N LEU A 10 13.56 -7.15 -6.51
CA LEU A 10 12.28 -6.46 -6.48
C LEU A 10 11.20 -7.30 -5.80
N ALA A 11 11.09 -8.58 -6.16
CA ALA A 11 10.07 -9.49 -5.65
C ALA A 11 10.20 -9.79 -4.15
N SER A 12 11.42 -9.84 -3.65
CA SER A 12 11.67 -10.04 -2.22
C SER A 12 11.46 -8.75 -1.39
N LYS A 13 11.85 -7.58 -1.91
CA LYS A 13 11.90 -6.33 -1.11
C LYS A 13 10.67 -5.44 -1.29
N ALA A 14 10.07 -5.38 -2.48
CA ALA A 14 9.01 -4.43 -2.77
C ALA A 14 7.72 -4.68 -1.95
N PRO A 15 7.21 -5.92 -1.81
CA PRO A 15 6.03 -6.19 -0.99
C PRO A 15 6.22 -5.83 0.49
N VAL A 16 7.38 -6.18 1.05
CA VAL A 16 7.74 -5.86 2.45
C VAL A 16 7.85 -4.35 2.64
N SER A 17 8.51 -3.66 1.70
CA SER A 17 8.64 -2.21 1.73
C SER A 17 7.28 -1.51 1.63
N TRP A 18 6.41 -1.99 0.74
CA TRP A 18 5.07 -1.46 0.56
C TRP A 18 4.23 -1.60 1.84
N ALA A 19 4.19 -2.80 2.42
CA ALA A 19 3.48 -3.04 3.68
C ALA A 19 4.03 -2.17 4.83
N LYS A 20 5.36 -2.06 4.95
CA LYS A 20 6.00 -1.25 6.00
C LYS A 20 5.69 0.25 5.89
N HIS A 21 5.57 0.76 4.67
CA HIS A 21 5.28 2.17 4.43
C HIS A 21 3.80 2.49 4.37
N THR A 22 2.95 1.46 4.41
CA THR A 22 1.53 1.67 4.49
C THR A 22 1.09 1.81 5.94
N ASP A 23 0.55 2.99 6.26
CA ASP A 23 0.27 3.39 7.63
C ASP A 23 -1.18 3.91 7.72
N PRO A 24 -2.07 3.19 8.44
CA PRO A 24 -3.46 3.59 8.62
C PRO A 24 -3.62 4.97 9.27
N ASP A 25 -2.70 5.40 10.14
CA ASP A 25 -2.79 6.71 10.79
C ASP A 25 -2.47 7.83 9.82
N LYS A 26 -1.48 7.65 8.95
CA LYS A 26 -1.20 8.60 7.86
C LYS A 26 -2.33 8.65 6.85
N TYR A 27 -2.95 7.51 6.56
CA TYR A 27 -4.15 7.43 5.73
C TYR A 27 -5.32 8.20 6.37
N ARG A 28 -5.52 8.05 7.68
CA ARG A 28 -6.51 8.81 8.46
C ARG A 28 -6.26 10.31 8.38
N GLU A 29 -5.03 10.74 8.62
CA GLU A 29 -4.61 12.15 8.58
C GLU A 29 -4.85 12.75 7.19
N GLY A 30 -4.39 12.07 6.14
CA GLY A 30 -4.55 12.51 4.76
C GLY A 30 -6.01 12.68 4.35
N LEU A 31 -6.89 11.75 4.74
CA LEU A 31 -8.33 11.84 4.46
C LEU A 31 -9.04 12.91 5.28
N ASN A 32 -8.65 13.10 6.54
CA ASN A 32 -9.21 14.17 7.36
C ASN A 32 -8.87 15.57 6.82
N ARG A 33 -7.69 15.74 6.22
CA ARG A 33 -7.29 17.02 5.60
C ARG A 33 -8.21 17.46 4.46
N ILE A 34 -8.83 16.51 3.76
CA ILE A 34 -9.73 16.76 2.63
C ILE A 34 -11.20 16.49 2.98
N ALA A 35 -11.51 16.24 4.25
CA ALA A 35 -12.87 15.96 4.68
C ALA A 35 -13.73 17.24 4.61
N PRO A 36 -15.02 17.15 4.25
CA PRO A 36 -15.94 18.28 4.33
C PRO A 36 -15.99 18.87 5.76
N PRO A 37 -16.33 20.17 5.91
CA PRO A 37 -16.44 20.80 7.24
C PRO A 37 -17.36 20.01 8.18
N GLY A 38 -16.91 19.81 9.43
CA GLY A 38 -17.66 19.06 10.44
C GLY A 38 -17.74 17.55 10.21
N LYS A 39 -17.05 17.01 9.20
CA LYS A 39 -16.92 15.56 8.97
C LYS A 39 -15.51 15.08 9.30
N ARG A 40 -15.40 13.79 9.56
CA ARG A 40 -14.13 13.05 9.73
C ARG A 40 -14.20 11.78 8.89
N VAL A 41 -13.03 11.22 8.59
CA VAL A 41 -12.93 9.89 7.98
C VAL A 41 -13.62 8.85 8.86
N LYS A 42 -14.31 7.91 8.24
CA LYS A 42 -14.92 6.77 8.94
C LYS A 42 -13.82 5.81 9.39
N GLU A 43 -13.81 5.42 10.66
CA GLU A 43 -12.82 4.46 11.18
C GLU A 43 -12.82 3.13 10.42
N ALA A 44 -13.99 2.65 9.96
CA ALA A 44 -14.07 1.45 9.13
C ALA A 44 -13.22 1.54 7.84
N ARG A 45 -13.03 2.73 7.26
CA ARG A 45 -12.13 2.91 6.10
C ARG A 45 -10.66 2.77 6.50
N VAL A 46 -10.29 3.29 7.67
CA VAL A 46 -8.93 3.20 8.20
C VAL A 46 -8.58 1.75 8.56
N THR A 47 -9.51 1.06 9.23
CA THR A 47 -9.36 -0.37 9.56
C THR A 47 -9.25 -1.23 8.30
N ASN A 48 -10.14 -1.04 7.32
CA ASN A 48 -10.08 -1.80 6.07
C ASN A 48 -8.80 -1.51 5.30
N TYR A 49 -8.34 -0.26 5.27
CA TYR A 49 -7.07 0.10 4.63
C TYR A 49 -5.93 -0.70 5.26
N GLY A 50 -5.76 -0.65 6.58
CA GLY A 50 -4.70 -1.42 7.26
C GLY A 50 -4.79 -2.93 7.08
N ALA A 51 -6.01 -3.48 7.06
CA ALA A 51 -6.23 -4.92 6.85
C ALA A 51 -5.84 -5.38 5.44
N HIS A 52 -5.92 -4.51 4.44
CA HIS A 52 -5.64 -4.81 3.04
C HIS A 52 -4.31 -4.25 2.53
N THR A 53 -3.43 -3.81 3.43
CA THR A 53 -2.11 -3.28 3.08
C THR A 53 -1.00 -4.05 3.80
N THR A 54 -1.10 -5.37 3.73
CA THR A 54 -0.16 -6.31 4.37
C THR A 54 0.90 -6.78 3.38
N GLU A 55 1.94 -7.47 3.86
CA GLU A 55 2.94 -8.07 2.96
C GLU A 55 2.31 -9.04 1.95
N LYS A 56 1.28 -9.79 2.37
CA LYS A 56 0.54 -10.70 1.50
C LYS A 56 -0.11 -9.95 0.34
N GLU A 57 -0.83 -8.87 0.64
CA GLU A 57 -1.45 -8.03 -0.39
C GLU A 57 -0.40 -7.34 -1.26
N GLY A 58 0.77 -7.01 -0.70
CA GLY A 58 1.91 -6.50 -1.46
C GLY A 58 2.47 -7.52 -2.46
N LYS A 59 2.41 -8.82 -2.15
CA LYS A 59 2.81 -9.88 -3.09
C LYS A 59 1.80 -10.02 -4.22
N THR A 60 0.51 -10.00 -3.90
CA THR A 60 -0.56 -10.01 -4.90
C THR A 60 -0.48 -8.79 -5.81
N TRP A 61 -0.29 -7.59 -5.25
CA TRP A 61 -0.06 -6.38 -6.03
C TRP A 61 1.10 -6.53 -7.02
N LEU A 62 2.22 -7.11 -6.58
CA LEU A 62 3.37 -7.29 -7.45
C LEU A 62 3.09 -8.31 -8.57
N GLU A 63 2.39 -9.39 -8.26
CA GLU A 63 1.98 -10.41 -9.23
C GLU A 63 1.09 -9.80 -10.31
N GLU A 64 0.02 -9.11 -9.92
CA GLU A 64 -0.89 -8.43 -10.84
C GLU A 64 -0.17 -7.40 -11.71
N TRP A 65 0.73 -6.61 -11.12
CA TRP A 65 1.55 -5.67 -11.85
C TRP A 65 2.46 -6.38 -12.87
N SER A 66 3.08 -7.50 -12.48
CA SER A 66 3.98 -8.24 -13.36
C SER A 66 3.24 -8.82 -14.55
N ASN A 67 2.07 -9.42 -14.32
CA ASN A 67 1.21 -9.94 -15.38
C ASN A 67 0.79 -8.81 -16.32
N ALA A 68 0.29 -7.68 -15.80
CA ALA A 68 -0.16 -6.56 -16.64
C ALA A 68 0.95 -5.92 -17.50
N MET A 69 2.22 -6.04 -17.10
CA MET A 69 3.34 -5.39 -17.77
C MET A 69 4.12 -6.30 -18.70
N PHE A 70 4.10 -7.62 -18.47
CA PHE A 70 4.99 -8.57 -19.14
C PHE A 70 4.31 -9.82 -19.71
N GLU A 71 3.01 -10.03 -19.45
CA GLU A 71 2.19 -11.12 -20.00
C GLU A 71 1.04 -10.58 -20.86
#